data_AF-A0A9D8MXG8-F1
#
_entry.id   AF-A0A9D8MXG8-F1
#
_cell.length_a   1.000
_cell.length_b   1.000
_cell.length_c   1.000
_cell.angle_alpha   90.00
_cell.angle_beta   90.00
_cell.angle_gamma   90.00
#
_symmetry.space_group_name_H-M   'P 1'
#
loop_
_entity.id
_entity.type
_entity.pdbx_description
1 polymer ?
#
loop_
_entity_poly.entity_id
_entity_poly.type
_entity_poly.pdbx_seq_one_letter_code
_entity_poly.pdbx_strand_id
1 'polypeptide(L)'
;MAKLLLENVYKVYDGGVRAVSDFNLEIDDKEFIVFVGPSGCGKSTTLRMIAGLEEITAGNLYIDGVKVNDVEPKDRNIAMVFQNYALYPHMTVYKNMGFGLKLRKVPAAEIDRRVRRAAEILGISDLLERKPKALSGGQRQRVALGRAIVREPNVFLLDEPLSNLDAKLRVQMRSEIIKLHKRLATTFIYVTHDQTEAMTMGDRIVVMKDGFVQQIDSPATLYEQPVNVFVATFLGSPQMNVFPAKLYNDDGLKVLFGNDNSVTFGKEKAKQLSAPCENGDDVLFGIRPENISLSAEGVEAVVDVVEHLGSETIVYAAIGGLENNVIVKIPTDHSVVAGMSVRLAFDMDKAHLFDYGTKQSIMGVPPQNFFECKLNGGVASFANVTWELPESVSEKLFDFAEESCRKLYIASDKISLTEIPDSVVIKGKVDFLSVGSDSVSIFAKVAGKDGYFVVRTPSTTARPGDDVDFYVPYSAIRFTDGNGVRLISREAVSDNVARCTVKTTGEKTTINVGGTVLSYNAADIDTPDGEYYIKLLSDKLDFEFDKKYAKKNKLEVRPLENTVVAKAYDEDKLGGGKNAVFLSVKGWDGYVTAVLNDEFSVYKMPVFRISVPQNAFTLTPVEG
;
A
#
# COMPACT_ATOMS: atom_id res chain seq x y z
N MET A 1 -4.96 -16.83 -15.94
CA MET A 1 -5.01 -15.37 -16.20
C MET A 1 -5.64 -14.79 -14.97
N ALA A 2 -4.93 -13.90 -14.26
CA ALA A 2 -5.17 -13.63 -12.85
C ALA A 2 -5.02 -12.17 -12.45
N LYS A 3 -6.16 -11.50 -12.26
CA LYS A 3 -6.22 -10.22 -11.56
C LYS A 3 -6.17 -10.45 -10.06
N LEU A 4 -5.35 -9.70 -9.33
CA LEU A 4 -5.32 -9.75 -7.87
C LEU A 4 -5.82 -8.44 -7.29
N LEU A 5 -6.62 -8.54 -6.23
CA LEU A 5 -7.11 -7.38 -5.50
C LEU A 5 -6.93 -7.62 -4.00
N LEU A 6 -6.16 -6.74 -3.38
CA LEU A 6 -6.00 -6.65 -1.93
C LEU A 6 -6.77 -5.43 -1.47
N GLU A 7 -7.81 -5.64 -0.66
CA GLU A 7 -8.64 -4.57 -0.11
C GLU A 7 -8.46 -4.50 1.40
N ASN A 8 -7.91 -3.38 1.86
CA ASN A 8 -7.72 -3.08 3.28
C ASN A 8 -7.10 -4.25 4.05
N VAL A 9 -6.02 -4.82 3.51
CA VAL A 9 -5.36 -6.00 4.09
C VAL A 9 -4.45 -5.62 5.26
N TYR A 10 -4.57 -6.32 6.38
CA TYR A 10 -3.74 -6.16 7.57
C TYR A 10 -3.17 -7.49 8.04
N LYS A 11 -2.02 -7.40 8.70
CA LYS A 11 -1.42 -8.48 9.48
C LYS A 11 -1.02 -8.00 10.87
N VAL A 12 -1.60 -8.62 11.89
CA VAL A 12 -1.22 -8.45 13.29
C VAL A 12 -0.77 -9.81 13.82
N TYR A 13 0.45 -9.87 14.35
CA TYR A 13 0.95 -11.06 15.03
C TYR A 13 0.52 -11.07 16.50
N ASP A 14 0.63 -12.25 17.12
CA ASP A 14 0.42 -12.41 18.56
C ASP A 14 1.32 -11.42 19.33
N GLY A 15 0.73 -10.73 20.31
CA GLY A 15 1.39 -9.63 21.02
C GLY A 15 1.11 -8.23 20.46
N GLY A 16 0.29 -8.11 19.41
CA GLY A 16 -0.19 -6.82 18.90
C GLY A 16 0.74 -6.12 17.91
N VAL A 17 1.79 -6.81 17.43
CA VAL A 17 2.71 -6.27 16.44
C VAL A 17 2.03 -6.22 15.08
N ARG A 18 1.75 -5.00 14.59
CA ARG A 18 1.19 -4.75 13.26
C ARG A 18 2.31 -4.79 12.23
N ALA A 19 2.36 -5.86 11.44
CA ALA A 19 3.38 -6.04 10.41
C ALA A 19 2.96 -5.47 9.05
N VAL A 20 1.64 -5.42 8.79
CA VAL A 20 1.05 -4.85 7.58
C VAL A 20 -0.22 -4.12 7.97
N SER A 21 -0.38 -2.89 7.47
CA SER A 21 -1.48 -1.99 7.82
C SER A 21 -2.09 -1.37 6.56
N ASP A 22 -3.41 -1.51 6.40
CA ASP A 22 -4.21 -0.90 5.31
C ASP A 22 -3.59 -1.11 3.92
N PHE A 23 -3.17 -2.34 3.63
CA PHE A 23 -2.58 -2.67 2.34
C PHE A 23 -3.66 -2.78 1.27
N ASN A 24 -3.65 -1.83 0.33
CA ASN A 24 -4.57 -1.78 -0.80
C ASN A 24 -3.76 -1.85 -2.09
N LEU A 25 -4.05 -2.83 -2.93
CA LEU A 25 -3.37 -2.99 -4.21
C LEU A 25 -4.24 -3.76 -5.18
N GLU A 26 -4.40 -3.21 -6.37
CA GLU A 26 -5.00 -3.85 -7.52
C GLU A 26 -3.87 -4.18 -8.50
N ILE A 27 -3.74 -5.44 -8.91
CA ILE A 27 -2.71 -5.93 -9.81
C ILE A 27 -3.40 -6.48 -11.06
N ASP A 28 -3.04 -5.93 -12.20
CA ASP A 28 -3.61 -6.36 -13.48
C ASP A 28 -2.97 -7.66 -13.98
N ASP A 29 -3.65 -8.34 -14.90
CA ASP A 29 -3.13 -9.57 -15.50
C ASP A 29 -1.79 -9.29 -16.20
N LYS A 30 -0.80 -10.15 -15.96
CA LYS A 30 0.56 -10.08 -16.57
C LYS A 30 1.41 -8.91 -16.10
N GLU A 31 1.01 -8.28 -15.02
CA GLU A 31 1.80 -7.21 -14.44
C GLU A 31 2.97 -7.74 -13.61
N PHE A 32 4.12 -7.07 -13.71
CA PHE A 32 5.28 -7.28 -12.86
C PHE A 32 5.29 -6.26 -11.71
N ILE A 33 4.85 -6.67 -10.53
CA ILE A 33 4.89 -5.85 -9.32
C ILE A 33 6.14 -6.13 -8.50
N VAL A 34 6.83 -5.08 -8.06
CA VAL A 34 7.95 -5.20 -7.12
C VAL A 34 7.62 -4.56 -5.78
N PHE A 35 7.75 -5.29 -4.67
CA PHE A 35 7.70 -4.74 -3.33
C PHE A 35 9.11 -4.40 -2.86
N VAL A 36 9.31 -3.16 -2.42
CA VAL A 36 10.60 -2.66 -1.93
C VAL A 36 10.43 -1.86 -0.64
N GLY A 37 11.45 -1.86 0.21
CA GLY A 37 11.41 -1.17 1.49
C GLY A 37 12.45 -1.73 2.48
N PRO A 38 12.69 -1.07 3.62
CA PRO A 38 13.62 -1.52 4.65
C PRO A 38 13.30 -2.91 5.19
N SER A 39 14.26 -3.52 5.86
CA SER A 39 14.05 -4.78 6.58
C SER A 39 12.91 -4.61 7.60
N GLY A 40 12.00 -5.59 7.65
CA GLY A 40 10.89 -5.59 8.61
C GLY A 40 9.66 -4.75 8.20
N CYS A 41 9.63 -4.10 7.03
CA CYS A 41 8.49 -3.27 6.64
C CYS A 41 7.23 -4.04 6.15
N GLY A 42 7.21 -5.38 6.22
CA GLY A 42 6.04 -6.20 5.90
C GLY A 42 6.02 -6.87 4.53
N LYS A 43 7.03 -6.68 3.65
CA LYS A 43 7.03 -7.22 2.26
C LYS A 43 6.81 -8.73 2.17
N SER A 44 7.66 -9.53 2.81
CA SER A 44 7.57 -10.99 2.79
C SER A 44 6.33 -11.48 3.53
N THR A 45 5.87 -10.75 4.56
CA THR A 45 4.60 -11.03 5.25
C THR A 45 3.42 -10.87 4.30
N THR A 46 3.33 -9.76 3.54
CA THR A 46 2.31 -9.56 2.51
C THR A 46 2.38 -10.65 1.45
N LEU A 47 3.58 -11.00 0.97
CA LEU A 47 3.76 -12.06 -0.02
C LEU A 47 3.27 -13.43 0.48
N ARG A 48 3.54 -13.76 1.75
CA ARG A 48 3.07 -15.00 2.38
C ARG A 48 1.57 -15.01 2.60
N MET A 49 0.95 -13.87 2.91
CA MET A 49 -0.51 -13.75 2.97
C MET A 49 -1.15 -14.04 1.61
N ILE A 50 -0.59 -13.52 0.52
CA ILE A 50 -1.06 -13.81 -0.85
C ILE A 50 -0.93 -15.31 -1.14
N ALA A 51 0.21 -15.92 -0.79
CA ALA A 51 0.45 -17.35 -0.94
C ALA A 51 -0.45 -18.24 -0.08
N GLY A 52 -1.09 -17.69 0.96
CA GLY A 52 -1.84 -18.43 1.99
C GLY A 52 -0.97 -19.09 3.05
N LEU A 53 0.33 -18.80 3.07
CA LEU A 53 1.26 -19.32 4.08
C LEU A 53 1.17 -18.56 5.40
N GLU A 54 0.56 -17.38 5.38
CA GLU A 54 0.15 -16.65 6.57
C GLU A 54 -1.32 -16.24 6.45
N GLU A 55 -2.03 -16.31 7.57
CA GLU A 55 -3.42 -15.86 7.66
C GLU A 55 -3.48 -14.33 7.57
N ILE A 56 -4.44 -13.84 6.81
CA ILE A 56 -4.79 -12.41 6.76
C ILE A 56 -5.55 -12.10 8.04
N THR A 57 -5.05 -11.15 8.84
CA THR A 57 -5.75 -10.74 10.06
C THR A 57 -6.99 -9.93 9.73
N ALA A 58 -6.84 -9.03 8.75
CA ALA A 58 -7.96 -8.26 8.26
C ALA A 58 -7.87 -7.93 6.76
N GLY A 59 -9.01 -7.58 6.15
CA GLY A 59 -9.17 -7.27 4.73
C GLY A 59 -9.56 -8.46 3.87
N ASN A 60 -9.73 -8.20 2.58
CA ASN A 60 -10.09 -9.21 1.60
C ASN A 60 -8.97 -9.37 0.56
N LEU A 61 -8.69 -10.61 0.18
CA LEU A 61 -7.83 -10.95 -0.93
C LEU A 61 -8.67 -11.68 -1.98
N TYR A 62 -8.71 -11.12 -3.18
CA TYR A 62 -9.35 -11.74 -4.34
C TYR A 62 -8.31 -12.13 -5.37
N ILE A 63 -8.51 -13.31 -5.97
CA ILE A 63 -7.80 -13.78 -7.15
C ILE A 63 -8.86 -14.15 -8.17
N ASP A 64 -8.84 -13.51 -9.33
CA ASP A 64 -9.87 -13.70 -10.38
C ASP A 64 -11.30 -13.48 -9.88
N GLY A 65 -11.47 -12.46 -9.02
CA GLY A 65 -12.77 -12.11 -8.43
C GLY A 65 -13.25 -13.07 -7.33
N VAL A 66 -12.53 -14.16 -7.06
CA VAL A 66 -12.86 -15.09 -5.98
C VAL A 66 -12.12 -14.68 -4.71
N LYS A 67 -12.84 -14.52 -3.60
CA LYS A 67 -12.23 -14.28 -2.27
C LYS A 67 -11.50 -15.54 -1.83
N VAL A 68 -10.20 -15.42 -1.53
CA VAL A 68 -9.32 -16.57 -1.23
C VAL A 68 -8.74 -16.57 0.18
N ASN A 69 -9.21 -15.70 1.08
CA ASN A 69 -8.72 -15.60 2.47
C ASN A 69 -8.60 -16.98 3.16
N ASP A 70 -9.65 -17.80 3.06
CA ASP A 70 -9.74 -19.11 3.72
C ASP A 70 -9.41 -20.29 2.80
N VAL A 71 -9.01 -20.01 1.55
CA VAL A 71 -8.61 -21.05 0.60
C VAL A 71 -7.20 -21.53 0.94
N GLU A 72 -7.03 -22.85 1.05
CA GLU A 72 -5.72 -23.45 1.33
C GLU A 72 -4.67 -23.08 0.26
N PRO A 73 -3.38 -22.91 0.62
CA PRO A 73 -2.31 -22.53 -0.32
C PRO A 73 -2.22 -23.40 -1.57
N LYS A 74 -2.54 -24.69 -1.46
CA LYS A 74 -2.47 -25.66 -2.55
C LYS A 74 -3.53 -25.39 -3.63
N ASP A 75 -4.64 -24.76 -3.24
CA ASP A 75 -5.84 -24.54 -4.06
C ASP A 75 -5.92 -23.12 -4.63
N ARG A 76 -5.08 -22.18 -4.16
CA ARG A 76 -5.00 -20.80 -4.70
C ARG A 76 -4.39 -20.68 -6.11
N ASN A 77 -3.92 -21.77 -6.70
CA ASN A 77 -3.22 -21.79 -7.99
C ASN A 77 -2.04 -20.80 -8.13
N ILE A 78 -1.32 -20.55 -7.03
CA ILE A 78 -0.12 -19.70 -6.98
C ILE A 78 1.14 -20.58 -6.88
N ALA A 79 2.26 -20.09 -7.43
CA ALA A 79 3.58 -20.65 -7.13
C ALA A 79 4.49 -19.61 -6.46
N MET A 80 5.10 -20.01 -5.35
CA MET A 80 6.05 -19.20 -4.60
C MET A 80 7.48 -19.76 -4.73
N VAL A 81 8.43 -18.87 -4.95
CA VAL A 81 9.88 -19.15 -4.96
C VAL A 81 10.50 -18.47 -3.74
N PHE A 82 11.04 -19.27 -2.84
CA PHE A 82 11.64 -18.81 -1.58
C PHE A 82 13.12 -18.41 -1.76
N GLN A 83 13.58 -17.50 -0.92
CA GLN A 83 14.96 -17.00 -0.84
C GLN A 83 16.04 -18.11 -0.80
N ASN A 84 15.81 -19.19 -0.03
CA ASN A 84 16.76 -20.30 0.12
C ASN A 84 16.63 -21.40 -0.94
N TYR A 85 15.86 -21.17 -2.02
CA TYR A 85 15.52 -22.11 -3.11
C TYR A 85 14.75 -23.39 -2.69
N ALA A 86 14.86 -23.79 -1.43
CA ALA A 86 14.16 -24.92 -0.78
C ALA A 86 14.22 -26.23 -1.60
N LEU A 87 15.35 -26.51 -2.28
CA LEU A 87 15.51 -27.70 -3.12
C LEU A 87 15.78 -28.95 -2.26
N TYR A 88 15.20 -30.09 -2.66
CA TYR A 88 15.46 -31.37 -2.01
C TYR A 88 16.83 -31.90 -2.43
N PRO A 89 17.83 -31.97 -1.52
CA PRO A 89 19.22 -32.23 -1.89
C PRO A 89 19.48 -33.67 -2.35
N HIS A 90 18.58 -34.59 -1.99
CA HIS A 90 18.67 -36.01 -2.32
C HIS A 90 17.99 -36.36 -3.66
N MET A 91 17.20 -35.44 -4.23
CA MET A 91 16.51 -35.60 -5.50
C MET A 91 17.32 -35.00 -6.66
N THR A 92 17.16 -35.53 -7.88
CA THR A 92 17.70 -34.91 -9.09
C THR A 92 16.93 -33.64 -9.45
N VAL A 93 17.41 -32.83 -10.39
CA VAL A 93 16.71 -31.65 -10.91
C VAL A 93 15.34 -32.02 -11.45
N TYR A 94 15.26 -33.06 -12.28
CA TYR A 94 13.99 -33.58 -12.81
C TYR A 94 13.01 -33.92 -11.70
N LYS A 95 13.47 -34.66 -10.69
CA LYS A 95 12.64 -35.05 -9.53
C LYS A 95 12.22 -33.85 -8.70
N ASN A 96 13.11 -32.88 -8.50
CA ASN A 96 12.79 -31.64 -7.79
C ASN A 96 11.65 -30.88 -8.49
N MET A 97 11.77 -30.69 -9.80
CA MET A 97 10.76 -30.00 -10.62
C MET A 97 9.44 -30.76 -10.62
N GLY A 98 9.43 -32.06 -10.92
CA GLY A 98 8.20 -32.86 -11.00
C GLY A 98 7.54 -33.21 -9.66
N PHE A 99 8.19 -32.97 -8.52
CA PHE A 99 7.73 -33.44 -7.21
C PHE A 99 6.30 -32.98 -6.86
N GLY A 100 5.99 -31.70 -7.07
CA GLY A 100 4.67 -31.15 -6.77
C GLY A 100 3.56 -31.74 -7.64
N LEU A 101 3.84 -32.01 -8.92
CA LEU A 101 2.91 -32.65 -9.84
C LEU A 101 2.66 -34.12 -9.46
N LYS A 102 3.72 -34.82 -9.00
CA LYS A 102 3.61 -36.19 -8.51
C LYS A 102 2.70 -36.29 -7.29
N LEU A 103 2.79 -35.35 -6.34
CA LEU A 103 1.90 -35.29 -5.17
C LEU A 103 0.43 -35.06 -5.57
N ARG A 104 0.20 -34.29 -6.63
CA ARG A 104 -1.13 -34.07 -7.24
C ARG A 104 -1.61 -35.23 -8.11
N LYS A 105 -0.88 -36.35 -8.15
CA LYS A 105 -1.19 -37.55 -8.94
C LYS A 105 -1.34 -37.26 -10.46
N VAL A 106 -0.62 -36.27 -10.97
CA VAL A 106 -0.57 -35.97 -12.41
C VAL A 106 0.06 -37.15 -13.16
N PRO A 107 -0.47 -37.57 -14.32
CA PRO A 107 0.09 -38.68 -15.10
C PRO A 107 1.58 -38.49 -15.44
N ALA A 108 2.36 -39.57 -15.39
CA ALA A 108 3.82 -39.50 -15.57
C ALA A 108 4.25 -38.87 -16.92
N ALA A 109 3.53 -39.16 -18.01
CA ALA A 109 3.79 -38.57 -19.32
C ALA A 109 3.60 -37.04 -19.32
N GLU A 110 2.60 -36.55 -18.58
CA GLU A 110 2.33 -35.12 -18.44
C GLU A 110 3.40 -34.43 -17.57
N ILE A 111 3.85 -35.09 -16.51
CA ILE A 111 4.98 -34.61 -15.69
C ILE A 111 6.22 -34.46 -16.57
N ASP A 112 6.56 -35.49 -17.36
CA ASP A 112 7.74 -35.46 -18.23
C ASP A 112 7.67 -34.30 -19.24
N ARG A 113 6.51 -34.16 -19.92
CA ARG A 113 6.26 -33.07 -20.86
C ARG A 113 6.48 -31.70 -20.21
N ARG A 114 5.86 -31.45 -19.05
CA ARG A 114 5.95 -30.16 -18.35
C ARG A 114 7.37 -29.88 -17.83
N VAL A 115 8.03 -30.89 -17.25
CA VAL A 115 9.39 -30.74 -16.71
C VAL A 115 10.37 -30.43 -17.84
N ARG A 116 10.29 -31.14 -18.98
CA ARG A 116 11.17 -30.87 -20.13
C ARG A 116 10.92 -29.49 -20.74
N ARG A 117 9.65 -29.11 -20.92
CA ARG A 117 9.29 -27.77 -21.40
C ARG A 117 9.83 -26.67 -20.48
N ALA A 118 9.65 -26.81 -19.16
CA ALA A 118 10.16 -25.85 -18.20
C ALA A 118 11.70 -25.80 -18.21
N ALA A 119 12.36 -26.96 -18.34
CA ALA A 119 13.81 -27.03 -18.43
C ALA A 119 14.37 -26.35 -19.69
N GLU A 120 13.67 -26.46 -20.81
CA GLU A 120 14.00 -25.77 -22.06
C GLU A 120 13.88 -24.25 -21.92
N ILE A 121 12.74 -23.77 -21.38
CA ILE A 121 12.51 -22.33 -21.13
C ILE A 121 13.62 -21.72 -20.27
N LEU A 122 14.10 -22.48 -19.29
CA LEU A 122 15.13 -22.07 -18.34
C LEU A 122 16.57 -22.39 -18.79
N GLY A 123 16.77 -23.08 -19.91
CA GLY A 123 18.08 -23.51 -20.39
C GLY A 123 18.81 -24.43 -19.42
N ILE A 124 18.10 -25.40 -18.81
CA ILE A 124 18.65 -26.37 -17.84
C ILE A 124 18.39 -27.83 -18.25
N SER A 125 18.03 -28.10 -19.50
CA SER A 125 17.72 -29.45 -20.01
C SER A 125 18.82 -30.47 -19.73
N ASP A 126 20.10 -30.08 -19.90
CA ASP A 126 21.26 -30.95 -19.68
C ASP A 126 21.56 -31.21 -18.19
N LEU A 127 20.85 -30.52 -17.29
CA LEU A 127 21.05 -30.60 -15.84
C LEU A 127 20.01 -31.50 -15.15
N LEU A 128 19.01 -32.01 -15.88
CA LEU A 128 17.86 -32.76 -15.34
C LEU A 128 18.27 -33.95 -14.45
N GLU A 129 19.36 -34.65 -14.79
CA GLU A 129 19.85 -35.81 -14.03
C GLU A 129 20.80 -35.46 -12.87
N ARG A 130 21.24 -34.19 -12.77
CA ARG A 130 22.14 -33.77 -11.69
C ARG A 130 21.38 -33.58 -10.39
N LYS A 131 22.10 -33.64 -9.26
CA LYS A 131 21.58 -33.27 -7.93
C LYS A 131 21.95 -31.82 -7.58
N PRO A 132 21.19 -31.12 -6.72
CA PRO A 132 21.44 -29.71 -6.37
C PRO A 132 22.87 -29.37 -5.91
N LYS A 133 23.56 -30.31 -5.26
CA LYS A 133 24.96 -30.13 -4.81
C LYS A 133 25.96 -29.98 -5.96
N ALA A 134 25.62 -30.45 -7.16
CA ALA A 134 26.47 -30.39 -8.35
C ALA A 134 26.13 -29.20 -9.28
N LEU A 135 25.39 -28.22 -8.78
CA LEU A 135 24.92 -27.05 -9.52
C LEU A 135 25.52 -25.76 -8.95
N SER A 136 25.72 -24.77 -9.82
CA SER A 136 26.04 -23.39 -9.40
C SER A 136 24.84 -22.72 -8.69
N GLY A 137 25.07 -21.56 -8.05
CA GLY A 137 23.99 -20.79 -7.41
C GLY A 137 22.86 -20.44 -8.38
N GLY A 138 23.21 -19.92 -9.56
CA GLY A 138 22.24 -19.53 -10.59
C GLY A 138 21.53 -20.73 -11.20
N GLN A 139 22.21 -21.87 -11.34
CA GLN A 139 21.57 -23.12 -11.76
C GLN A 139 20.56 -23.59 -10.72
N ARG A 140 20.89 -23.55 -9.41
CA ARG A 140 19.93 -23.89 -8.34
C ARG A 140 18.71 -22.97 -8.37
N GLN A 141 18.92 -21.67 -8.59
CA GLN A 141 17.81 -20.73 -8.73
C GLN A 141 16.91 -21.07 -9.92
N ARG A 142 17.48 -21.38 -11.09
CA ARG A 142 16.71 -21.84 -12.27
C ARG A 142 15.91 -23.10 -11.95
N VAL A 143 16.46 -24.05 -11.20
CA VAL A 143 15.72 -25.24 -10.76
C VAL A 143 14.55 -24.87 -9.84
N ALA A 144 14.73 -23.91 -8.93
CA ALA A 144 13.66 -23.42 -8.06
C ALA A 144 12.55 -22.72 -8.85
N LEU A 145 12.90 -21.88 -9.83
CA LEU A 145 11.95 -21.31 -10.80
C LEU A 145 11.25 -22.42 -11.60
N GLY A 146 11.99 -23.45 -12.01
CA GLY A 146 11.44 -24.60 -12.73
C GLY A 146 10.36 -25.33 -11.93
N ARG A 147 10.53 -25.47 -10.61
CA ARG A 147 9.49 -26.02 -9.72
C ARG A 147 8.21 -25.20 -9.71
N ALA A 148 8.32 -23.88 -9.86
CA ALA A 148 7.17 -23.00 -9.96
C ALA A 148 6.51 -23.12 -11.35
N ILE A 149 7.29 -23.07 -12.43
CA ILE A 149 6.81 -23.06 -13.82
C ILE A 149 6.03 -24.33 -14.18
N VAL A 150 6.48 -25.51 -13.74
CA VAL A 150 5.80 -26.78 -14.08
C VAL A 150 4.36 -26.85 -13.55
N ARG A 151 3.99 -26.00 -12.57
CA ARG A 151 2.63 -25.90 -12.07
C ARG A 151 1.72 -25.05 -12.95
N GLU A 152 2.27 -24.27 -13.88
CA GLU A 152 1.54 -23.32 -14.72
C GLU A 152 0.62 -22.41 -13.87
N PRO A 153 1.17 -21.74 -12.84
CA PRO A 153 0.38 -20.96 -11.89
C PRO A 153 -0.19 -19.70 -12.55
N ASN A 154 -1.26 -19.20 -11.93
CA ASN A 154 -1.86 -17.92 -12.28
C ASN A 154 -0.96 -16.74 -11.88
N VAL A 155 -0.27 -16.86 -10.75
CA VAL A 155 0.58 -15.81 -10.18
C VAL A 155 1.90 -16.43 -9.70
N PHE A 156 3.01 -15.76 -10.01
CA PHE A 156 4.32 -16.07 -9.48
C PHE A 156 4.67 -15.12 -8.34
N LEU A 157 5.04 -15.67 -7.20
CA LEU A 157 5.53 -14.93 -6.04
C LEU A 157 7.01 -15.24 -5.85
N LEU A 158 7.86 -14.22 -5.80
CA LEU A 158 9.30 -14.36 -5.65
C LEU A 158 9.77 -13.59 -4.42
N ASP A 159 10.24 -14.30 -3.39
CA ASP A 159 10.71 -13.71 -2.13
C ASP A 159 12.24 -13.62 -2.12
N GLU A 160 12.77 -12.44 -2.43
CA GLU A 160 14.22 -12.15 -2.51
C GLU A 160 15.04 -13.21 -3.28
N PRO A 161 14.65 -13.60 -4.50
CA PRO A 161 15.21 -14.77 -5.17
C PRO A 161 16.67 -14.59 -5.60
N LEU A 162 17.22 -13.37 -5.55
CA LEU A 162 18.58 -13.02 -5.97
C LEU A 162 19.52 -12.68 -4.80
N SER A 163 19.03 -12.65 -3.55
CA SER A 163 19.81 -12.16 -2.40
C SER A 163 21.06 -13.01 -2.12
N ASN A 164 21.01 -14.30 -2.44
CA ASN A 164 22.06 -15.28 -2.16
C ASN A 164 23.10 -15.42 -3.29
N LEU A 165 23.10 -14.52 -4.27
CA LEU A 165 23.97 -14.56 -5.45
C LEU A 165 24.99 -13.41 -5.43
N ASP A 166 26.17 -13.66 -6.01
CA ASP A 166 27.18 -12.64 -6.26
C ASP A 166 26.70 -11.59 -7.28
N ALA A 167 27.35 -10.42 -7.29
CA ALA A 167 26.92 -9.28 -8.09
C ALA A 167 26.84 -9.57 -9.61
N LYS A 168 27.81 -10.30 -10.17
CA LYS A 168 27.84 -10.62 -11.60
C LYS A 168 26.68 -11.54 -11.97
N LEU A 169 26.47 -12.57 -11.16
CA LEU A 169 25.39 -13.52 -11.37
C LEU A 169 24.01 -12.89 -11.12
N ARG A 170 23.89 -11.94 -10.19
CA ARG A 170 22.66 -11.17 -9.93
C ARG A 170 22.22 -10.40 -11.18
N VAL A 171 23.12 -9.68 -11.84
CA VAL A 171 22.82 -8.93 -13.08
C VAL A 171 22.34 -9.87 -14.19
N GLN A 172 23.01 -11.00 -14.35
CA GLN A 172 22.62 -12.02 -15.34
C GLN A 172 21.22 -12.58 -15.02
N MET A 173 21.00 -13.03 -13.79
CA MET A 173 19.74 -13.67 -13.39
C MET A 173 18.57 -12.69 -13.39
N ARG A 174 18.78 -11.41 -13.05
CA ARG A 174 17.79 -10.35 -13.22
C ARG A 174 17.30 -10.25 -14.66
N SER A 175 18.24 -10.18 -15.61
CA SER A 175 17.91 -10.15 -17.04
C SER A 175 17.12 -11.38 -17.48
N GLU A 176 17.44 -12.55 -16.93
CA GLU A 176 16.73 -13.80 -17.23
C GLU A 176 15.31 -13.82 -16.64
N ILE A 177 15.08 -13.27 -15.44
CA ILE A 177 13.74 -13.16 -14.85
C ILE A 177 12.86 -12.21 -15.68
N ILE A 178 13.39 -11.08 -16.14
CA ILE A 178 12.66 -10.16 -17.03
C ILE A 178 12.25 -10.86 -18.34
N LYS A 179 13.17 -11.59 -18.97
CA LYS A 179 12.87 -12.39 -20.18
C LYS A 179 11.84 -13.48 -19.90
N LEU A 180 11.93 -14.12 -18.73
CA LEU A 180 11.00 -15.16 -18.31
C LEU A 180 9.59 -14.60 -18.17
N HIS A 181 9.43 -13.45 -17.51
CA HIS A 181 8.15 -12.76 -17.39
C HIS A 181 7.53 -12.50 -18.76
N LYS A 182 8.30 -11.93 -19.70
CA LYS A 182 7.85 -11.67 -21.08
C LYS A 182 7.43 -12.94 -21.83
N ARG A 183 8.11 -14.07 -21.59
CA ARG A 183 7.81 -15.36 -22.25
C ARG A 183 6.58 -16.05 -21.66
N LEU A 184 6.39 -15.95 -20.34
CA LEU A 184 5.28 -16.60 -19.64
C LEU A 184 3.99 -15.79 -19.72
N ALA A 185 4.10 -14.45 -19.75
CA ALA A 185 2.96 -13.55 -19.78
C ALA A 185 1.95 -13.88 -18.66
N THR A 186 2.45 -13.90 -17.42
CA THR A 186 1.71 -14.20 -16.18
C THR A 186 2.08 -13.17 -15.12
N THR A 187 1.18 -12.87 -14.20
CA THR A 187 1.39 -11.90 -13.12
C THR A 187 2.54 -12.31 -12.19
N PHE A 188 3.47 -11.38 -11.94
CA PHE A 188 4.63 -11.58 -11.05
C PHE A 188 4.55 -10.60 -9.87
N ILE A 189 4.78 -11.10 -8.66
CA ILE A 189 5.03 -10.26 -7.47
C ILE A 189 6.42 -10.63 -6.94
N TYR A 190 7.29 -9.64 -6.89
CA TYR A 190 8.70 -9.81 -6.57
C TYR A 190 9.06 -8.96 -5.35
N VAL A 191 9.65 -9.55 -4.33
CA VAL A 191 10.11 -8.83 -3.12
C VAL A 191 11.62 -8.68 -3.18
N THR A 192 12.10 -7.48 -2.90
CA THR A 192 13.55 -7.20 -2.82
C THR A 192 13.88 -6.09 -1.83
N HIS A 193 15.13 -6.07 -1.41
CA HIS A 193 15.76 -4.95 -0.71
C HIS A 193 16.69 -4.14 -1.65
N ASP A 194 16.94 -4.63 -2.86
CA ASP A 194 17.83 -3.99 -3.84
C ASP A 194 17.02 -3.01 -4.71
N GLN A 195 17.33 -1.73 -4.59
CA GLN A 195 16.65 -0.68 -5.35
C GLN A 195 16.86 -0.84 -6.86
N THR A 196 18.02 -1.34 -7.30
CA THR A 196 18.32 -1.54 -8.72
C THR A 196 17.42 -2.63 -9.29
N GLU A 197 17.15 -3.69 -8.52
CA GLU A 197 16.17 -4.71 -8.91
C GLU A 197 14.78 -4.11 -9.05
N ALA A 198 14.33 -3.33 -8.06
CA ALA A 198 13.03 -2.66 -8.13
C ALA A 198 12.90 -1.75 -9.36
N MET A 199 13.91 -0.91 -9.60
CA MET A 199 13.91 0.08 -10.68
C MET A 199 14.00 -0.51 -12.09
N THR A 200 14.45 -1.76 -12.26
CA THR A 200 14.70 -2.35 -13.58
C THR A 200 13.78 -3.50 -13.96
N MET A 201 12.97 -4.01 -13.02
CA MET A 201 12.16 -5.22 -13.23
C MET A 201 10.65 -4.96 -13.23
N GLY A 202 10.18 -4.03 -12.38
CA GLY A 202 8.74 -3.85 -12.16
C GLY A 202 8.10 -2.91 -13.16
N ASP A 203 6.89 -3.26 -13.60
CA ASP A 203 5.96 -2.33 -14.26
C ASP A 203 5.48 -1.28 -13.24
N ARG A 204 5.19 -1.73 -12.00
CA ARG A 204 5.01 -0.86 -10.82
C ARG A 204 5.78 -1.38 -9.62
N ILE A 205 6.16 -0.46 -8.75
CA ILE A 205 6.83 -0.73 -7.48
C ILE A 205 5.92 -0.26 -6.34
N VAL A 206 5.78 -1.09 -5.31
CA VAL A 206 5.15 -0.78 -4.04
C VAL A 206 6.25 -0.49 -3.02
N VAL A 207 6.40 0.78 -2.64
CA VAL A 207 7.35 1.20 -1.60
C VAL A 207 6.69 1.08 -0.24
N MET A 208 7.27 0.29 0.66
CA MET A 208 6.72 0.02 2.00
C MET A 208 7.65 0.52 3.12
N LYS A 209 7.05 1.05 4.17
CA LYS A 209 7.72 1.47 5.42
C LYS A 209 6.84 1.16 6.62
N ASP A 210 7.40 0.51 7.64
CA ASP A 210 6.73 0.25 8.92
C ASP A 210 5.31 -0.37 8.79
N GLY A 211 5.14 -1.26 7.80
CA GLY A 211 3.86 -1.93 7.53
C GLY A 211 2.90 -1.16 6.64
N PHE A 212 3.20 0.10 6.29
CA PHE A 212 2.38 0.94 5.44
C PHE A 212 2.96 1.06 4.02
N VAL A 213 2.09 1.05 3.04
CA VAL A 213 2.42 1.45 1.67
C VAL A 213 2.62 2.97 1.66
N GLN A 214 3.79 3.40 1.17
CA GLN A 214 4.14 4.82 1.05
C GLN A 214 3.73 5.38 -0.29
N GLN A 215 4.02 4.64 -1.37
CA GLN A 215 3.67 5.00 -2.74
C GLN A 215 3.67 3.74 -3.62
N ILE A 216 2.78 3.71 -4.60
CA ILE A 216 2.71 2.66 -5.64
C ILE A 216 2.72 3.36 -6.98
N ASP A 217 3.75 3.11 -7.79
CA ASP A 217 3.82 3.73 -9.12
C ASP A 217 4.83 3.05 -10.04
N SER A 218 4.93 3.53 -11.29
CA SER A 218 6.02 3.16 -12.18
C SER A 218 7.38 3.55 -11.58
N PRO A 219 8.46 2.83 -11.91
CA PRO A 219 9.81 3.19 -11.47
C PRO A 219 10.18 4.65 -11.76
N ALA A 220 9.87 5.13 -12.97
CA ALA A 220 10.17 6.50 -13.38
C ALA A 220 9.43 7.53 -12.52
N THR A 221 8.13 7.31 -12.31
CA THR A 221 7.29 8.23 -11.52
C THR A 221 7.71 8.26 -10.05
N LEU A 222 8.04 7.12 -9.45
CA LEU A 222 8.57 7.07 -8.08
C LEU A 222 9.90 7.83 -7.93
N TYR A 223 10.74 7.80 -8.97
CA TYR A 223 12.03 8.48 -8.95
C TYR A 223 11.90 10.00 -9.11
N GLU A 224 11.06 10.42 -10.06
CA GLU A 224 10.85 11.81 -10.48
C GLU A 224 9.79 12.56 -9.66
N GLN A 225 8.88 11.85 -9.00
CA GLN A 225 7.76 12.41 -8.25
C GLN A 225 7.54 11.64 -6.93
N PRO A 226 8.54 11.62 -6.03
CA PRO A 226 8.37 10.99 -4.72
C PRO A 226 7.37 11.79 -3.87
N VAL A 227 6.41 11.11 -3.25
CA VAL A 227 5.36 11.78 -2.44
C VAL A 227 5.86 12.26 -1.07
N ASN A 228 7.02 11.77 -0.61
CA ASN A 228 7.62 12.17 0.65
C ASN A 228 9.14 11.96 0.66
N VAL A 229 9.81 12.52 1.67
CA VAL A 229 11.28 12.43 1.85
C VAL A 229 11.77 10.99 1.92
N PHE A 230 10.97 10.07 2.49
CA PHE A 230 11.38 8.68 2.59
C PHE A 230 11.44 8.02 1.21
N VAL A 231 10.41 8.16 0.36
CA VAL A 231 10.47 7.62 -1.02
C VAL A 231 11.61 8.27 -1.80
N ALA A 232 11.79 9.58 -1.64
CA ALA A 232 12.83 10.35 -2.31
C ALA A 232 14.26 9.88 -1.98
N THR A 233 14.53 9.59 -0.71
CA THR A 233 15.86 9.16 -0.24
C THR A 233 16.05 7.64 -0.30
N PHE A 234 14.96 6.86 -0.30
CA PHE A 234 15.02 5.40 -0.34
C PHE A 234 15.21 4.84 -1.75
N LEU A 235 14.79 5.55 -2.81
CA LEU A 235 15.01 5.13 -4.19
C LEU A 235 16.10 5.98 -4.81
N GLY A 236 17.19 5.38 -5.27
CA GLY A 236 18.32 6.06 -5.91
C GLY A 236 19.63 5.79 -5.19
N SER A 237 20.68 5.57 -5.97
CA SER A 237 22.03 5.34 -5.47
C SER A 237 23.02 6.19 -6.29
N PRO A 238 23.61 7.26 -5.70
CA PRO A 238 23.48 7.69 -4.31
C PRO A 238 22.10 8.27 -3.94
N GLN A 239 21.84 8.44 -2.64
CA GLN A 239 20.58 8.97 -2.14
C GLN A 239 20.37 10.43 -2.56
N MET A 240 19.11 10.88 -2.62
CA MET A 240 18.79 12.30 -2.82
C MET A 240 19.41 13.15 -1.70
N ASN A 241 20.05 14.27 -2.07
CA ASN A 241 20.48 15.27 -1.10
C ASN A 241 19.24 15.96 -0.55
N VAL A 242 19.08 16.00 0.77
CA VAL A 242 17.96 16.68 1.43
C VAL A 242 18.51 17.52 2.58
N PHE A 243 18.22 18.80 2.59
CA PHE A 243 18.66 19.71 3.66
C PHE A 243 17.63 20.81 3.97
N PRO A 244 17.64 21.36 5.19
CA PRO A 244 16.76 22.48 5.57
C PRO A 244 16.98 23.72 4.70
N ALA A 245 15.89 24.39 4.38
CA ALA A 245 15.87 25.62 3.59
C ALA A 245 14.68 26.50 3.96
N LYS A 246 14.68 27.75 3.47
CA LYS A 246 13.59 28.71 3.61
C LYS A 246 13.09 29.20 2.25
N LEU A 247 11.78 29.34 2.11
CA LEU A 247 11.17 29.83 0.87
C LEU A 247 10.93 31.34 0.89
N TYR A 248 11.17 31.99 -0.25
CA TYR A 248 10.84 33.39 -0.48
C TYR A 248 10.29 33.57 -1.88
N ASN A 249 9.21 34.33 -2.01
CA ASN A 249 8.59 34.68 -3.28
C ASN A 249 9.09 36.08 -3.69
N ASP A 250 10.06 36.12 -4.59
CA ASP A 250 10.75 37.34 -5.08
C ASP A 250 11.11 37.18 -6.57
N ASP A 251 10.19 37.57 -7.46
CA ASP A 251 10.23 37.33 -8.92
C ASP A 251 10.50 35.85 -9.31
N GLY A 252 9.93 34.94 -8.53
CA GLY A 252 10.15 33.50 -8.61
C GLY A 252 10.15 32.88 -7.21
N LEU A 253 10.11 31.56 -7.15
CA LEU A 253 10.20 30.85 -5.88
C LEU A 253 11.68 30.62 -5.55
N LYS A 254 12.21 31.44 -4.64
CA LYS A 254 13.59 31.40 -4.17
C LYS A 254 13.70 30.50 -2.94
N VAL A 255 14.78 29.73 -2.88
CA VAL A 255 15.13 28.82 -1.79
C VAL A 255 16.44 29.29 -1.18
N LEU A 256 16.43 29.63 0.11
CA LEU A 256 17.62 29.98 0.89
C LEU A 256 18.07 28.80 1.77
N PHE A 257 19.36 28.48 1.78
CA PHE A 257 19.91 27.39 2.60
C PHE A 257 21.37 27.63 3.00
N GLY A 258 21.80 26.99 4.09
CA GLY A 258 23.15 27.15 4.64
C GLY A 258 23.45 28.61 5.04
N ASN A 259 24.65 29.09 4.72
CA ASN A 259 25.10 30.47 4.96
C ASN A 259 24.56 31.44 3.88
N ASP A 260 23.23 31.59 3.79
CA ASP A 260 22.53 32.49 2.86
C ASP A 260 22.74 32.18 1.36
N ASN A 261 23.05 30.93 1.03
CA ASN A 261 23.06 30.49 -0.38
C ASN A 261 21.64 30.52 -0.94
N SER A 262 21.50 30.87 -2.21
CA SER A 262 20.19 30.97 -2.85
C SER A 262 20.13 30.32 -4.21
N VAL A 263 19.03 29.60 -4.46
CA VAL A 263 18.64 29.10 -5.79
C VAL A 263 17.18 29.48 -6.07
N THR A 264 16.80 29.55 -7.34
CA THR A 264 15.46 30.02 -7.74
C THR A 264 14.82 29.02 -8.71
N PHE A 265 13.58 28.62 -8.42
CA PHE A 265 12.77 27.83 -9.32
C PHE A 265 12.29 28.66 -10.53
N GLY A 266 12.24 28.02 -11.69
CA GLY A 266 11.55 28.59 -12.85
C GLY A 266 10.07 28.82 -12.58
N LYS A 267 9.48 29.83 -13.24
CA LYS A 267 8.08 30.26 -13.03
C LYS A 267 7.06 29.12 -13.22
N GLU A 268 7.29 28.23 -14.18
CA GLU A 268 6.40 27.08 -14.42
C GLU A 268 6.51 26.01 -13.32
N LYS A 269 7.74 25.70 -12.86
CA LYS A 269 7.94 24.73 -11.79
C LYS A 269 7.37 25.21 -10.46
N ALA A 270 7.50 26.51 -10.17
CA ALA A 270 6.93 27.14 -8.99
C ALA A 270 5.39 27.02 -8.92
N LYS A 271 4.69 26.93 -10.05
CA LYS A 271 3.22 26.68 -10.08
C LYS A 271 2.83 25.29 -9.58
N GLN A 272 3.79 24.35 -9.51
CA GLN A 272 3.55 22.99 -9.01
C GLN A 272 3.57 22.92 -7.47
N LEU A 273 3.71 24.05 -6.77
CA LEU A 273 3.50 24.09 -5.33
C LEU A 273 2.06 23.70 -5.00
N SER A 274 1.93 22.75 -4.08
CA SER A 274 0.64 22.21 -3.62
C SER A 274 -0.18 23.20 -2.79
N ALA A 275 0.48 24.17 -2.15
CA ALA A 275 -0.14 25.24 -1.39
C ALA A 275 0.66 26.55 -1.55
N PRO A 276 0.04 27.73 -1.36
CA PRO A 276 0.77 28.98 -1.25
C PRO A 276 1.72 28.91 -0.05
N CYS A 277 3.00 29.18 -0.27
CA CYS A 277 3.98 29.31 0.82
C CYS A 277 4.14 30.79 1.19
N GLU A 278 4.26 31.07 2.48
CA GLU A 278 4.60 32.39 2.98
C GLU A 278 6.13 32.60 2.93
N ASN A 279 6.54 33.87 2.87
CA ASN A 279 7.96 34.20 2.89
C ASN A 279 8.57 33.87 4.24
N GLY A 280 9.59 33.02 4.23
CA GLY A 280 10.29 32.54 5.41
C GLY A 280 9.89 31.13 5.86
N ASP A 281 8.95 30.47 5.16
CA ASP A 281 8.52 29.11 5.49
C ASP A 281 9.70 28.13 5.49
N ASP A 282 9.80 27.36 6.58
CA ASP A 282 10.79 26.29 6.71
C ASP A 282 10.37 25.09 5.86
N VAL A 283 11.28 24.64 4.99
CA VAL A 283 11.09 23.50 4.09
C VAL A 283 12.33 22.62 4.07
N LEU A 284 12.20 21.47 3.44
CA LEU A 284 13.34 20.65 3.06
C LEU A 284 13.55 20.74 1.55
N PHE A 285 14.73 21.20 1.14
CA PHE A 285 15.14 21.21 -0.25
C PHE A 285 15.78 19.88 -0.62
N GLY A 286 15.25 19.24 -1.67
CA GLY A 286 15.69 17.96 -2.17
C GLY A 286 16.23 18.06 -3.60
N ILE A 287 17.39 17.46 -3.87
CA ILE A 287 17.96 17.41 -5.21
C ILE A 287 18.78 16.14 -5.40
N ARG A 288 18.60 15.46 -6.54
CA ARG A 288 19.34 14.23 -6.86
C ARG A 288 20.81 14.54 -7.15
N PRO A 289 21.76 13.67 -6.78
CA PRO A 289 23.18 13.88 -7.04
C PRO A 289 23.52 14.14 -8.52
N GLU A 290 22.84 13.46 -9.45
CA GLU A 290 23.04 13.62 -10.90
C GLU A 290 22.43 14.90 -11.48
N ASN A 291 21.61 15.61 -10.71
CA ASN A 291 21.02 16.89 -11.09
C ASN A 291 21.82 18.08 -10.51
N ILE A 292 23.04 17.81 -10.06
CA ILE A 292 24.01 18.82 -9.62
C ILE A 292 25.22 18.71 -10.55
N SER A 293 25.70 19.84 -11.05
CA SER A 293 26.86 19.90 -11.93
C SER A 293 27.95 20.80 -11.37
N LEU A 294 29.20 20.52 -11.73
CA LEU A 294 30.32 21.42 -11.48
C LEU A 294 30.31 22.52 -12.55
N SER A 295 30.38 23.77 -12.11
CA SER A 295 30.19 24.94 -12.97
C SER A 295 31.09 26.10 -12.54
N ALA A 296 31.27 27.10 -13.40
CA ALA A 296 31.94 28.36 -13.04
C ALA A 296 31.05 29.27 -12.16
N GLU A 297 29.74 29.06 -12.22
CA GLU A 297 28.71 29.75 -11.46
C GLU A 297 27.99 28.79 -10.51
N GLY A 298 27.26 29.33 -9.53
CA GLY A 298 26.52 28.52 -8.55
C GLY A 298 27.08 28.66 -7.13
N VAL A 299 26.74 27.70 -6.29
CA VAL A 299 27.04 27.73 -4.85
C VAL A 299 28.46 27.23 -4.61
N GLU A 300 29.23 27.99 -3.83
CA GLU A 300 30.59 27.62 -3.47
C GLU A 300 30.61 26.43 -2.51
N ALA A 301 31.47 25.46 -2.80
CA ALA A 301 31.66 24.27 -2.00
C ALA A 301 33.13 23.83 -2.01
N VAL A 302 33.54 23.10 -0.98
CA VAL A 302 34.87 22.48 -0.90
C VAL A 302 34.72 20.97 -1.01
N VAL A 303 35.45 20.36 -1.93
CA VAL A 303 35.45 18.91 -2.11
C VAL A 303 36.10 18.26 -0.89
N ASP A 304 35.38 17.37 -0.22
CA ASP A 304 35.87 16.60 0.93
C ASP A 304 36.35 15.22 0.48
N VAL A 305 35.51 14.48 -0.24
CA VAL A 305 35.79 13.12 -0.72
C VAL A 305 35.44 13.00 -2.19
N VAL A 306 36.23 12.22 -2.94
CA VAL A 306 35.98 11.86 -4.33
C VAL A 306 36.06 10.35 -4.48
N GLU A 307 35.02 9.74 -5.02
CA GLU A 307 34.98 8.32 -5.38
C GLU A 307 34.93 8.15 -6.90
N HIS A 308 35.92 7.46 -7.47
CA HIS A 308 35.93 7.14 -8.89
C HIS A 308 35.38 5.73 -9.11
N LEU A 309 34.23 5.64 -9.79
CA LEU A 309 33.53 4.38 -10.08
C LEU A 309 33.74 3.90 -11.53
N GLY A 310 34.75 4.44 -12.21
CA GLY A 310 35.10 4.08 -13.59
C GLY A 310 34.37 4.94 -14.61
N SER A 311 33.05 4.78 -14.77
CA SER A 311 32.23 5.58 -15.72
C SER A 311 31.67 6.87 -15.13
N GLU A 312 31.74 7.01 -13.80
CA GLU A 312 31.18 8.12 -13.05
C GLU A 312 32.12 8.48 -11.90
N THR A 313 32.03 9.72 -11.42
CA THR A 313 32.71 10.20 -10.21
C THR A 313 31.66 10.75 -9.25
N ILE A 314 31.69 10.27 -8.01
CA ILE A 314 30.87 10.78 -6.90
C ILE A 314 31.72 11.73 -6.09
N VAL A 315 31.27 12.98 -5.99
CA VAL A 315 31.94 14.06 -5.26
C VAL A 315 31.11 14.37 -4.03
N TYR A 316 31.73 14.35 -2.86
CA TYR A 316 31.14 14.80 -1.60
C TYR A 316 31.69 16.20 -1.32
N ALA A 317 30.83 17.20 -1.35
CA ALA A 317 31.22 18.60 -1.26
C ALA A 317 30.56 19.28 -0.05
N ALA A 318 31.36 19.95 0.77
CA ALA A 318 30.91 20.73 1.90
C ALA A 318 30.46 22.12 1.44
N ILE A 319 29.23 22.49 1.76
CA ILE A 319 28.69 23.85 1.53
C ILE A 319 28.62 24.57 2.88
N GLY A 320 29.05 25.83 2.92
CA GLY A 320 28.99 26.64 4.15
C GLY A 320 27.57 26.70 4.74
N GLY A 321 27.45 26.35 6.02
CA GLY A 321 26.18 26.37 6.77
C GLY A 321 25.34 25.10 6.68
N LEU A 322 25.75 24.09 5.90
CA LEU A 322 25.15 22.75 5.95
C LEU A 322 25.97 21.83 6.86
N GLU A 323 25.28 20.97 7.63
CA GLU A 323 25.93 20.01 8.53
C GLU A 323 26.58 18.83 7.80
N ASN A 324 25.98 18.41 6.67
CA ASN A 324 26.39 17.25 5.90
C ASN A 324 26.87 17.67 4.50
N ASN A 325 27.75 16.86 3.92
CA ASN A 325 28.19 17.03 2.54
C ASN A 325 27.02 16.85 1.56
N VAL A 326 27.04 17.66 0.49
CA VAL A 326 26.21 17.46 -0.69
C VAL A 326 26.92 16.48 -1.62
N ILE A 327 26.21 15.42 -2.00
CA ILE A 327 26.68 14.38 -2.90
C ILE A 327 26.36 14.77 -4.33
N VAL A 328 27.35 14.79 -5.20
CA VAL A 328 27.24 15.18 -6.61
C VAL A 328 27.72 14.02 -7.46
N LYS A 329 26.97 13.65 -8.49
CA LYS A 329 27.29 12.54 -9.37
C LYS A 329 27.53 13.07 -10.78
N ILE A 330 28.77 13.00 -11.24
CA ILE A 330 29.21 13.53 -12.54
C ILE A 330 29.81 12.45 -13.42
N PRO A 331 29.87 12.66 -14.75
CA PRO A 331 30.73 11.86 -15.63
C PRO A 331 32.17 11.81 -15.09
N THR A 332 32.91 10.76 -15.43
CA THR A 332 34.28 10.60 -14.93
C THR A 332 35.14 11.83 -15.19
N ASP A 333 35.62 12.42 -14.10
CA ASP A 333 36.56 13.53 -14.12
C ASP A 333 37.64 13.30 -13.07
N HIS A 334 38.86 13.04 -13.54
CA HIS A 334 40.03 12.80 -12.67
C HIS A 334 40.72 14.11 -12.24
N SER A 335 40.27 15.27 -12.71
CA SER A 335 40.81 16.57 -12.30
C SER A 335 40.26 17.04 -10.95
N VAL A 336 39.10 16.52 -10.54
CA VAL A 336 38.47 16.83 -9.26
C VAL A 336 39.17 16.06 -8.14
N VAL A 337 39.72 16.79 -7.17
CA VAL A 337 40.45 16.23 -6.03
C VAL A 337 39.95 16.79 -4.70
N ALA A 338 40.13 16.03 -3.62
CA ALA A 338 39.83 16.50 -2.27
C ALA A 338 40.59 17.78 -1.92
N GLY A 339 39.94 18.69 -1.20
CA GLY A 339 40.42 20.02 -0.83
C GLY A 339 40.21 21.10 -1.90
N MET A 340 39.73 20.76 -3.10
CA MET A 340 39.49 21.72 -4.16
C MET A 340 38.23 22.55 -3.91
N SER A 341 38.31 23.87 -4.14
CA SER A 341 37.13 24.74 -4.20
C SER A 341 36.43 24.58 -5.54
N VAL A 342 35.13 24.29 -5.50
CA VAL A 342 34.27 24.11 -6.68
C VAL A 342 33.01 24.95 -6.54
N ARG A 343 32.29 25.15 -7.65
CA ARG A 343 30.92 25.68 -7.61
C ARG A 343 29.92 24.67 -8.14
N LEU A 344 28.82 24.55 -7.42
CA LEU A 344 27.73 23.61 -7.68
C LEU A 344 26.56 24.35 -8.31
N ALA A 345 26.19 23.94 -9.52
CA ALA A 345 24.97 24.40 -10.19
C ALA A 345 23.89 23.32 -10.05
N PHE A 346 22.74 23.72 -9.51
CA PHE A 346 21.59 22.85 -9.26
C PHE A 346 20.58 22.97 -10.40
N ASP A 347 20.15 21.85 -10.97
CA ASP A 347 19.05 21.83 -11.93
C ASP A 347 17.72 21.99 -11.19
N MET A 348 17.20 23.22 -11.20
CA MET A 348 16.00 23.61 -10.46
C MET A 348 14.71 23.05 -11.05
N ASP A 349 14.70 22.61 -12.32
CA ASP A 349 13.52 21.94 -12.90
C ASP A 349 13.34 20.52 -12.33
N LYS A 350 14.44 19.94 -11.83
CA LYS A 350 14.50 18.61 -11.20
C LYS A 350 14.60 18.66 -9.68
N ALA A 351 14.55 19.84 -9.07
CA ALA A 351 14.55 20.00 -7.64
C ALA A 351 13.18 19.65 -7.02
N HIS A 352 13.22 19.32 -5.73
CA HIS A 352 12.11 18.92 -4.90
C HIS A 352 12.04 19.79 -3.64
N LEU A 353 10.84 19.94 -3.11
CA LEU A 353 10.57 20.62 -1.85
C LEU A 353 9.64 19.72 -1.05
N PHE A 354 9.96 19.56 0.22
CA PHE A 354 9.13 18.84 1.16
C PHE A 354 8.81 19.74 2.35
N ASP A 355 7.62 19.54 2.90
CA ASP A 355 7.21 20.21 4.13
C ASP A 355 8.13 19.80 5.29
N TYR A 356 8.53 20.77 6.11
CA TYR A 356 9.50 20.51 7.18
C TYR A 356 8.93 19.64 8.30
N GLY A 357 7.64 19.75 8.63
CA GLY A 357 7.03 18.99 9.71
C GLY A 357 6.62 17.58 9.27
N THR A 358 5.74 17.50 8.29
CA THR A 358 5.10 16.28 7.77
C THR A 358 6.01 15.45 6.86
N LYS A 359 7.07 16.06 6.31
CA LYS A 359 8.00 15.44 5.34
C LYS A 359 7.34 15.01 4.03
N GLN A 360 6.11 15.47 3.76
CA GLN A 360 5.41 15.23 2.50
C GLN A 360 5.95 16.16 1.41
N SER A 361 5.89 15.72 0.16
CA SER A 361 6.26 16.57 -0.97
C SER A 361 5.25 17.72 -1.08
N ILE A 362 5.77 18.95 -1.16
CA ILE A 362 4.96 20.14 -1.41
C ILE A 362 5.06 20.60 -2.86
N MET A 363 5.85 19.91 -3.68
CA MET A 363 5.96 20.14 -5.11
C MET A 363 5.55 18.92 -5.94
N GLY A 364 5.10 19.20 -7.15
CA GLY A 364 4.85 18.21 -8.18
C GLY A 364 3.38 17.90 -8.36
N VAL A 365 3.10 16.71 -8.86
CA VAL A 365 1.74 16.20 -9.08
C VAL A 365 1.31 15.60 -7.76
N PRO A 366 0.37 16.23 -7.02
CA PRO A 366 -0.10 15.64 -5.78
C PRO A 366 -0.71 14.27 -6.10
N PRO A 367 -0.38 13.22 -5.34
CA PRO A 367 -0.95 11.88 -5.57
C PRO A 367 -2.46 11.87 -5.33
N GLN A 368 -2.95 12.84 -4.56
CA GLN A 368 -4.35 12.98 -4.19
C GLN A 368 -4.74 14.46 -4.20
N ASN A 369 -5.95 14.74 -4.64
CA ASN A 369 -6.60 16.03 -4.54
C ASN A 369 -7.30 16.16 -3.19
N PHE A 370 -7.07 17.28 -2.51
CA PHE A 370 -7.70 17.57 -1.22
C PHE A 370 -8.82 18.60 -1.39
N PHE A 371 -9.93 18.39 -0.70
CA PHE A 371 -11.07 19.30 -0.61
C PHE A 371 -11.56 19.44 0.81
N GLU A 372 -11.96 20.65 1.18
CA GLU A 372 -12.85 20.84 2.32
C GLU A 372 -14.29 20.54 1.88
N CYS A 373 -14.93 19.62 2.60
CA CYS A 373 -16.28 19.14 2.32
C CYS A 373 -17.17 19.41 3.53
N LYS A 374 -18.38 19.91 3.27
CA LYS A 374 -19.48 19.91 4.23
C LYS A 374 -20.35 18.68 3.98
N LEU A 375 -20.82 18.07 5.05
CA LEU A 375 -21.72 16.92 5.02
C LEU A 375 -23.04 17.30 5.68
N ASN A 376 -24.16 17.09 4.99
CA ASN A 376 -25.49 17.33 5.53
C ASN A 376 -26.44 16.24 5.06
N GLY A 377 -26.88 15.36 5.98
CA GLY A 377 -27.93 14.37 5.73
C GLY A 377 -27.69 13.44 4.52
N GLY A 378 -26.46 12.94 4.34
CA GLY A 378 -26.10 12.08 3.21
C GLY A 378 -25.70 12.82 1.93
N VAL A 379 -25.74 14.16 1.93
CA VAL A 379 -25.24 15.00 0.85
C VAL A 379 -23.86 15.53 1.20
N ALA A 380 -22.89 15.29 0.32
CA ALA A 380 -21.57 15.89 0.41
C ALA A 380 -21.48 17.08 -0.55
N SER A 381 -21.00 18.20 -0.04
CA SER A 381 -20.74 19.39 -0.85
C SER A 381 -19.32 19.88 -0.62
N PHE A 382 -18.54 20.01 -1.69
CA PHE A 382 -17.34 20.84 -1.70
C PHE A 382 -17.45 21.87 -2.81
N ALA A 383 -16.97 23.07 -2.54
CA ALA A 383 -16.97 24.14 -3.53
C ALA A 383 -18.38 24.36 -4.11
N ASN A 384 -18.54 24.34 -5.45
CA ASN A 384 -19.85 24.42 -6.12
C ASN A 384 -20.43 23.04 -6.53
N VAL A 385 -19.82 21.95 -6.08
CA VAL A 385 -20.24 20.58 -6.41
C VAL A 385 -20.98 20.00 -5.22
N THR A 386 -22.22 19.54 -5.47
CA THR A 386 -23.05 18.85 -4.50
C THR A 386 -23.37 17.49 -5.05
N TRP A 387 -23.22 16.42 -4.26
CA TRP A 387 -23.65 15.09 -4.66
C TRP A 387 -24.27 14.33 -3.49
N GLU A 388 -25.27 13.53 -3.83
CA GLU A 388 -25.85 12.54 -2.92
C GLU A 388 -24.89 11.36 -2.81
N LEU A 389 -24.55 11.01 -1.57
CA LEU A 389 -23.73 9.85 -1.29
C LEU A 389 -24.59 8.59 -1.43
N PRO A 390 -24.04 7.48 -1.96
CA PRO A 390 -24.73 6.19 -1.94
C PRO A 390 -25.17 5.84 -0.51
N GLU A 391 -26.31 5.17 -0.38
CA GLU A 391 -26.91 4.84 0.92
C GLU A 391 -25.88 4.17 1.87
N SER A 392 -25.11 3.23 1.33
CA SER A 392 -24.01 2.50 1.98
C SER A 392 -22.83 3.34 2.52
N VAL A 393 -22.72 4.59 2.07
CA VAL A 393 -21.75 5.59 2.52
C VAL A 393 -22.43 6.61 3.43
N SER A 394 -23.65 7.03 3.09
CA SER A 394 -24.42 7.99 3.87
C SER A 394 -24.73 7.48 5.28
N GLU A 395 -25.19 6.23 5.44
CA GLU A 395 -25.50 5.60 6.73
C GLU A 395 -24.29 5.59 7.69
N LYS A 396 -23.07 5.49 7.15
CA LYS A 396 -21.82 5.50 7.92
C LYS A 396 -21.38 6.90 8.36
N LEU A 397 -21.90 7.95 7.73
CA LEU A 397 -21.64 9.35 8.09
C LEU A 397 -22.69 9.92 9.05
N PHE A 398 -23.85 9.27 9.19
CA PHE A 398 -25.00 9.78 9.94
C PHE A 398 -24.77 9.90 11.47
N ASP A 399 -23.82 9.16 12.05
CA ASP A 399 -23.57 9.21 13.50
C ASP A 399 -22.67 10.40 13.93
N PHE A 400 -22.17 11.18 12.96
CA PHE A 400 -21.39 12.40 13.19
C PHE A 400 -22.28 13.63 13.03
N ALA A 401 -22.97 13.99 14.11
CA ALA A 401 -23.86 15.15 14.16
C ALA A 401 -23.16 16.46 13.72
N GLU A 402 -23.91 17.24 12.94
CA GLU A 402 -23.73 18.68 12.60
C GLU A 402 -22.52 19.10 11.76
N GLU A 403 -22.70 20.25 11.07
CA GLU A 403 -21.81 20.91 10.10
C GLU A 403 -20.34 20.95 10.52
N SER A 404 -19.64 19.84 10.35
CA SER A 404 -18.23 19.72 10.65
C SER A 404 -17.48 19.66 9.32
N CYS A 405 -16.63 20.65 9.06
CA CYS A 405 -15.77 20.67 7.87
C CYS A 405 -14.87 19.43 7.87
N ARG A 406 -14.95 18.61 6.82
CA ARG A 406 -14.17 17.37 6.64
C ARG A 406 -13.21 17.51 5.47
N LYS A 407 -12.13 16.73 5.50
CA LYS A 407 -11.20 16.66 4.37
C LYS A 407 -11.56 15.47 3.48
N LEU A 408 -11.67 15.72 2.19
CA LEU A 408 -11.95 14.73 1.16
C LEU A 408 -10.73 14.58 0.25
N TYR A 409 -10.43 13.33 -0.10
CA TYR A 409 -9.24 12.95 -0.87
C TYR A 409 -9.68 12.19 -2.11
N ILE A 410 -9.15 12.57 -3.26
CA ILE A 410 -9.38 11.88 -4.54
C ILE A 410 -8.03 11.59 -5.16
N ALA A 411 -7.66 10.33 -5.30
CA ALA A 411 -6.41 9.95 -5.98
C ALA A 411 -6.39 10.50 -7.42
N SER A 412 -5.32 11.21 -7.76
CA SER A 412 -5.22 11.97 -9.02
C SER A 412 -5.26 11.07 -10.25
N ASP A 413 -4.89 9.79 -10.11
CA ASP A 413 -4.88 8.77 -11.15
C ASP A 413 -6.17 7.93 -11.25
N LYS A 414 -7.11 8.13 -10.33
CA LYS A 414 -8.44 7.49 -10.37
C LYS A 414 -9.52 8.38 -11.00
N ILE A 415 -9.14 9.55 -11.50
CA ILE A 415 -10.04 10.52 -12.12
C ILE A 415 -10.05 10.29 -13.63
N SER A 416 -11.22 10.11 -14.21
CA SER A 416 -11.40 9.87 -15.64
C SER A 416 -11.73 11.17 -16.39
N LEU A 417 -11.22 11.31 -17.61
CA LEU A 417 -11.61 12.37 -18.55
C LEU A 417 -12.79 11.97 -19.44
N THR A 418 -13.19 10.70 -19.37
CA THR A 418 -14.34 10.13 -20.08
C THR A 418 -15.41 9.71 -19.10
N GLU A 419 -16.67 9.79 -19.52
CA GLU A 419 -17.82 9.41 -18.71
C GLU A 419 -17.72 7.95 -18.26
N ILE A 420 -17.96 7.73 -16.96
CA ILE A 420 -17.98 6.41 -16.34
C ILE A 420 -19.21 6.28 -15.42
N PRO A 421 -19.79 5.07 -15.29
CA PRO A 421 -20.87 4.82 -14.33
C PRO A 421 -20.43 5.12 -12.89
N ASP A 422 -21.39 5.39 -12.00
CA ASP A 422 -21.17 5.57 -10.56
C ASP A 422 -20.07 6.60 -10.24
N SER A 423 -20.18 7.78 -10.84
CA SER A 423 -19.21 8.86 -10.68
C SER A 423 -19.84 10.23 -10.42
N VAL A 424 -19.07 11.09 -9.74
CA VAL A 424 -19.34 12.51 -9.56
C VAL A 424 -18.59 13.29 -10.63
N VAL A 425 -19.25 14.25 -11.26
CA VAL A 425 -18.64 15.13 -12.26
C VAL A 425 -18.15 16.41 -11.60
N ILE A 426 -16.86 16.71 -11.74
CA ILE A 426 -16.24 17.97 -11.31
C ILE A 426 -15.88 18.75 -12.57
N LYS A 427 -16.39 19.98 -12.69
CA LYS A 427 -16.05 20.86 -13.82
C LYS A 427 -14.86 21.73 -13.47
N GLY A 428 -13.88 21.79 -14.35
CA GLY A 428 -12.71 22.64 -14.16
C GLY A 428 -12.15 23.17 -15.47
N LYS A 429 -11.41 24.26 -15.37
CA LYS A 429 -10.71 24.88 -16.50
C LYS A 429 -9.24 24.56 -16.44
N VAL A 430 -8.68 23.95 -17.48
CA VAL A 430 -7.27 23.58 -17.55
C VAL A 430 -6.41 24.84 -17.56
N ASP A 431 -5.45 24.94 -16.62
CA ASP A 431 -4.48 26.02 -16.58
C ASP A 431 -3.21 25.62 -17.32
N PHE A 432 -2.57 24.52 -16.90
CA PHE A 432 -1.37 23.99 -17.57
C PHE A 432 -1.28 22.46 -17.47
N LEU A 433 -0.34 21.91 -18.24
CA LEU A 433 -0.04 20.48 -18.28
C LEU A 433 1.40 20.26 -17.84
N SER A 434 1.65 19.23 -17.04
CA SER A 434 2.99 18.73 -16.75
C SER A 434 3.15 17.37 -17.41
N VAL A 435 4.07 17.28 -18.38
CA VAL A 435 4.39 16.01 -19.05
C VAL A 435 5.49 15.32 -18.24
N GLY A 436 5.16 14.16 -17.67
CA GLY A 436 6.13 13.24 -17.08
C GLY A 436 6.58 12.18 -18.09
N SER A 437 7.46 11.29 -17.66
CA SER A 437 8.00 10.22 -18.51
C SER A 437 6.92 9.23 -19.00
N ASP A 438 5.95 8.88 -18.14
CA ASP A 438 4.93 7.86 -18.44
C ASP A 438 3.47 8.37 -18.31
N SER A 439 3.29 9.65 -17.96
CA SER A 439 1.95 10.24 -17.77
C SER A 439 1.93 11.74 -18.01
N VAL A 440 0.74 12.26 -18.28
CA VAL A 440 0.45 13.69 -18.35
C VAL A 440 -0.41 14.07 -17.15
N SER A 441 0.01 15.10 -16.43
CA SER A 441 -0.75 15.68 -15.32
C SER A 441 -1.39 16.99 -15.74
N ILE A 442 -2.69 17.08 -15.54
CA ILE A 442 -3.53 18.22 -15.90
C ILE A 442 -3.79 19.01 -14.63
N PHE A 443 -3.38 20.27 -14.61
CA PHE A 443 -3.65 21.19 -13.51
C PHE A 443 -4.81 22.10 -13.90
N ALA A 444 -5.97 21.90 -13.28
CA ALA A 444 -7.19 22.62 -13.58
C ALA A 444 -7.65 23.47 -12.39
N LYS A 445 -8.21 24.65 -12.68
CA LYS A 445 -8.90 25.48 -11.70
C LYS A 445 -10.34 25.01 -11.58
N VAL A 446 -10.76 24.70 -10.35
CA VAL A 446 -12.13 24.34 -10.01
C VAL A 446 -12.72 25.44 -9.15
N ALA A 447 -13.90 25.94 -9.52
CA ALA A 447 -14.54 27.03 -8.80
C ALA A 447 -14.82 26.63 -7.35
N GLY A 448 -14.31 27.42 -6.39
CA GLY A 448 -14.44 27.19 -4.94
C GLY A 448 -13.41 26.23 -4.33
N LYS A 449 -12.37 25.84 -5.07
CA LYS A 449 -11.21 25.13 -4.55
C LYS A 449 -9.98 26.06 -4.54
N ASP A 450 -9.27 26.08 -3.41
CA ASP A 450 -7.93 26.65 -3.34
C ASP A 450 -6.90 25.69 -3.97
N GLY A 451 -6.01 26.25 -4.79
CA GLY A 451 -5.02 25.51 -5.57
C GLY A 451 -5.61 24.80 -6.80
N TYR A 452 -4.82 23.91 -7.39
CA TYR A 452 -5.21 23.16 -8.58
C TYR A 452 -5.93 21.84 -8.24
N PHE A 453 -6.92 21.49 -9.03
CA PHE A 453 -7.40 20.12 -9.18
C PHE A 453 -6.54 19.41 -10.22
N VAL A 454 -5.87 18.34 -9.81
CA VAL A 454 -4.84 17.67 -10.58
C VAL A 454 -5.32 16.29 -11.01
N VAL A 455 -5.26 16.03 -12.30
CA VAL A 455 -5.60 14.72 -12.87
C VAL A 455 -4.37 14.15 -13.54
N ARG A 456 -4.02 12.91 -13.20
CA ARG A 456 -2.92 12.18 -13.83
C ARG A 456 -3.49 11.12 -14.76
N THR A 457 -3.12 11.19 -16.03
CA THR A 457 -3.60 10.29 -17.08
C THR A 457 -2.44 9.87 -17.98
N PRO A 458 -2.42 8.64 -18.55
CA PRO A 458 -1.38 8.22 -19.49
C PRO A 458 -1.26 9.14 -20.71
N SER A 459 -2.39 9.72 -21.16
CA SER A 459 -2.43 10.67 -22.26
C SER A 459 -3.67 11.57 -22.16
N THR A 460 -3.64 12.71 -22.85
CA THR A 460 -4.78 13.62 -22.91
C THR A 460 -4.79 14.41 -24.20
N THR A 461 -5.99 14.78 -24.65
CA THR A 461 -6.20 15.75 -25.73
C THR A 461 -6.49 17.16 -25.21
N ALA A 462 -6.67 17.31 -23.88
CA ALA A 462 -6.97 18.59 -23.25
C ALA A 462 -5.79 19.57 -23.39
N ARG A 463 -6.11 20.85 -23.52
CA ARG A 463 -5.16 21.95 -23.70
C ARG A 463 -5.37 23.04 -22.64
N PRO A 464 -4.33 23.83 -22.31
CA PRO A 464 -4.49 25.05 -21.53
C PRO A 464 -5.64 25.91 -22.03
N GLY A 465 -6.58 26.25 -21.15
CA GLY A 465 -7.77 27.03 -21.45
C GLY A 465 -9.04 26.22 -21.71
N ASP A 466 -8.96 24.90 -21.89
CA ASP A 466 -10.13 24.05 -22.11
C ASP A 466 -10.98 23.91 -20.84
N ASP A 467 -12.30 23.93 -21.01
CA ASP A 467 -13.26 23.51 -19.97
C ASP A 467 -13.45 21.98 -20.07
N VAL A 468 -13.18 21.27 -18.98
CA VAL A 468 -13.15 19.81 -18.93
C VAL A 468 -14.03 19.30 -17.78
N ASP A 469 -14.81 18.26 -18.07
CA ASP A 469 -15.58 17.51 -17.09
C ASP A 469 -14.72 16.33 -16.59
N PHE A 470 -14.44 16.31 -15.29
CA PHE A 470 -13.66 15.27 -14.62
C PHE A 470 -14.59 14.29 -13.89
N TYR A 471 -14.57 13.03 -14.31
CA TYR A 471 -15.43 11.98 -13.75
C TYR A 471 -14.69 11.25 -12.64
N VAL A 472 -15.13 11.45 -11.40
CA VAL A 472 -14.55 10.83 -10.21
C VAL A 472 -15.45 9.67 -9.78
N PRO A 473 -15.00 8.41 -9.89
CA PRO A 473 -15.82 7.31 -9.43
C PRO A 473 -16.05 7.46 -7.92
N TYR A 474 -17.25 7.13 -7.43
CA TYR A 474 -17.50 7.07 -5.98
C TYR A 474 -16.49 6.14 -5.30
N SER A 475 -15.98 5.17 -6.07
CA SER A 475 -14.91 4.25 -5.70
C SER A 475 -13.51 4.89 -5.50
N ALA A 476 -13.31 6.18 -5.77
CA ALA A 476 -12.04 6.88 -5.53
C ALA A 476 -12.04 7.83 -4.32
N ILE A 477 -13.22 8.20 -3.81
CA ILE A 477 -13.37 9.23 -2.77
C ILE A 477 -13.05 8.66 -1.38
N ARG A 478 -12.20 9.35 -0.61
CA ARG A 478 -11.90 9.05 0.81
C ARG A 478 -12.24 10.25 1.69
N PHE A 479 -12.77 9.99 2.89
CA PHE A 479 -13.07 11.01 3.90
C PHE A 479 -12.14 10.89 5.10
N THR A 480 -11.61 12.00 5.59
CA THR A 480 -10.86 12.10 6.85
C THR A 480 -11.37 13.25 7.70
N ASP A 481 -11.05 13.21 8.99
CA ASP A 481 -11.23 14.35 9.87
C ASP A 481 -10.19 15.43 9.60
N GLY A 482 -10.28 16.56 10.33
CA GLY A 482 -9.34 17.67 10.22
C GLY A 482 -7.88 17.31 10.52
N ASN A 483 -7.64 16.20 11.24
CA ASN A 483 -6.33 15.68 11.63
C ASN A 483 -5.79 14.61 10.67
N GLY A 484 -6.51 14.31 9.58
CA GLY A 484 -6.10 13.29 8.60
C GLY A 484 -6.40 11.85 9.03
N VAL A 485 -7.18 11.65 10.10
CA VAL A 485 -7.65 10.33 10.51
C VAL A 485 -8.82 9.94 9.61
N ARG A 486 -8.70 8.77 8.95
CA ARG A 486 -9.70 8.25 8.02
C ARG A 486 -11.04 8.05 8.74
N LEU A 487 -12.09 8.72 8.26
CA LEU A 487 -13.42 8.68 8.87
C LEU A 487 -14.23 7.48 8.37
N ILE A 488 -13.99 7.02 7.15
CA ILE A 488 -14.73 5.91 6.54
C ILE A 488 -13.81 5.05 5.68
N SER A 489 -13.71 3.77 6.04
CA SER A 489 -13.40 2.72 5.09
C SER A 489 -14.66 2.37 4.29
N ARG A 490 -14.50 2.17 2.97
CA ARG A 490 -15.51 1.45 2.21
C ARG A 490 -15.75 0.09 2.86
N GLU A 491 -17.03 -0.24 2.89
CA GLU A 491 -17.64 -1.44 3.46
C GLU A 491 -17.22 -1.73 4.91
N ALA A 492 -18.21 -1.85 5.79
CA ALA A 492 -17.99 -2.67 6.95
C ALA A 492 -17.56 -4.03 6.38
N VAL A 493 -16.35 -4.49 6.69
CA VAL A 493 -15.85 -5.78 6.20
C VAL A 493 -16.67 -6.95 6.80
N SER A 494 -17.71 -6.65 7.59
CA SER A 494 -18.90 -7.49 7.69
C SER A 494 -20.14 -6.64 7.98
N ASP A 495 -21.32 -7.09 7.55
CA ASP A 495 -22.62 -6.58 8.03
C ASP A 495 -22.90 -6.97 9.49
N ASN A 496 -21.88 -7.36 10.25
CA ASN A 496 -21.96 -8.18 11.45
C ASN A 496 -22.83 -9.42 11.22
N VAL A 497 -22.69 -10.07 10.05
CA VAL A 497 -23.49 -11.23 9.67
C VAL A 497 -22.67 -12.50 9.80
N ALA A 498 -23.25 -13.53 10.39
CA ALA A 498 -22.68 -14.88 10.40
C ALA A 498 -23.77 -15.93 10.16
N ARG A 499 -23.41 -17.06 9.57
CA ARG A 499 -24.31 -18.22 9.56
C ARG A 499 -24.42 -18.82 10.96
N CYS A 500 -25.62 -19.18 11.35
CA CYS A 500 -25.92 -19.78 12.63
C CYS A 500 -27.01 -20.85 12.55
N THR A 501 -27.08 -21.69 13.58
CA THR A 501 -28.15 -22.68 13.74
C THR A 501 -28.93 -22.38 15.02
N VAL A 502 -30.25 -22.30 14.92
CA VAL A 502 -31.17 -22.10 16.05
C VAL A 502 -31.74 -23.45 16.45
N LYS A 503 -31.71 -23.77 17.75
CA LYS A 503 -32.33 -24.97 18.34
C LYS A 503 -32.97 -24.67 19.68
N THR A 504 -34.23 -25.05 19.83
CA THR A 504 -35.00 -24.89 21.06
C THR A 504 -35.14 -26.23 21.78
N THR A 505 -34.77 -26.30 23.06
CA THR A 505 -34.90 -27.51 23.89
C THR A 505 -35.43 -27.15 25.27
N GLY A 506 -36.69 -27.52 25.54
CA GLY A 506 -37.36 -27.14 26.78
C GLY A 506 -37.58 -25.63 26.88
N GLU A 507 -37.14 -25.01 27.97
CA GLU A 507 -37.28 -23.57 28.22
C GLU A 507 -36.13 -22.73 27.62
N LYS A 508 -35.22 -23.33 26.83
CA LYS A 508 -34.05 -22.64 26.28
C LYS A 508 -33.95 -22.71 24.76
N THR A 509 -33.64 -21.58 24.14
CA THR A 509 -33.26 -21.47 22.73
C THR A 509 -31.77 -21.23 22.63
N THR A 510 -31.08 -22.07 21.84
CA THR A 510 -29.64 -21.98 21.60
C THR A 510 -29.35 -21.55 20.18
N ILE A 511 -28.44 -20.59 20.02
CA ILE A 511 -27.94 -20.11 18.72
C ILE A 511 -26.47 -20.47 18.62
N ASN A 512 -26.11 -21.30 17.64
CA ASN A 512 -24.73 -21.72 17.41
C ASN A 512 -24.11 -20.96 16.23
N VAL A 513 -23.04 -20.20 16.48
CA VAL A 513 -22.30 -19.41 15.50
C VAL A 513 -20.85 -19.87 15.48
N GLY A 514 -20.43 -20.60 14.43
CA GLY A 514 -19.07 -21.10 14.23
C GLY A 514 -18.34 -21.66 15.47
N GLY A 515 -19.07 -22.39 16.31
CA GLY A 515 -18.54 -23.07 17.51
C GLY A 515 -18.82 -22.36 18.84
N THR A 516 -19.41 -21.16 18.82
CA THR A 516 -19.91 -20.46 20.00
C THR A 516 -21.40 -20.71 20.18
N VAL A 517 -21.83 -21.06 21.39
CA VAL A 517 -23.24 -21.30 21.73
C VAL A 517 -23.75 -20.16 22.60
N LEU A 518 -24.72 -19.41 22.09
CA LEU A 518 -25.49 -18.41 22.82
C LEU A 518 -26.79 -19.07 23.32
N SER A 519 -27.18 -18.84 24.58
CA SER A 519 -28.33 -19.50 25.21
C SER A 519 -29.30 -18.48 25.81
N TYR A 520 -30.53 -18.47 25.30
CA TYR A 520 -31.59 -17.56 25.72
C TYR A 520 -32.82 -18.33 26.23
N ASN A 521 -33.74 -17.66 26.92
CA ASN A 521 -35.01 -18.31 27.27
C ASN A 521 -35.88 -18.45 26.02
N ALA A 522 -36.61 -19.54 25.92
CA ALA A 522 -37.46 -19.82 24.75
C ALA A 522 -38.61 -18.80 24.58
N ALA A 523 -39.07 -18.18 25.67
CA ALA A 523 -40.08 -17.11 25.61
C ALA A 523 -39.56 -15.81 24.99
N ASP A 524 -38.23 -15.63 24.99
CA ASP A 524 -37.58 -14.43 24.50
C ASP A 524 -37.28 -14.55 22.99
N ILE A 525 -36.95 -15.74 22.48
CA ILE A 525 -36.63 -15.95 21.06
C ILE A 525 -37.71 -16.80 20.39
N ASP A 526 -38.70 -16.13 19.80
CA ASP A 526 -39.74 -16.74 18.97
C ASP A 526 -39.23 -17.02 17.55
N THR A 527 -38.33 -18.00 17.41
CA THR A 527 -37.73 -18.39 16.12
C THR A 527 -37.69 -19.91 15.99
N PRO A 528 -38.27 -20.50 14.93
CA PRO A 528 -38.25 -21.95 14.72
C PRO A 528 -36.84 -22.52 14.58
N ASP A 529 -36.67 -23.79 14.92
CA ASP A 529 -35.41 -24.51 14.69
C ASP A 529 -35.03 -24.53 13.21
N GLY A 530 -33.77 -24.19 12.89
CA GLY A 530 -33.31 -24.07 11.50
C GLY A 530 -31.96 -23.38 11.33
N GLU A 531 -31.57 -23.15 10.08
CA GLU A 531 -30.39 -22.35 9.71
C GLU A 531 -30.78 -20.90 9.44
N TYR A 532 -30.04 -19.97 10.05
CA TYR A 532 -30.30 -18.54 9.97
C TYR A 532 -28.98 -17.77 9.74
N TYR A 533 -29.09 -16.58 9.18
CA TYR A 533 -28.07 -15.55 9.33
C TYR A 533 -28.37 -14.75 10.59
N ILE A 534 -27.38 -14.61 11.48
CA ILE A 534 -27.45 -13.69 12.63
C ILE A 534 -26.74 -12.39 12.25
N LYS A 535 -27.43 -11.26 12.41
CA LYS A 535 -26.87 -9.90 12.22
C LYS A 535 -26.77 -9.18 13.56
N LEU A 536 -25.57 -8.82 14.03
CA LEU A 536 -25.41 -8.02 15.25
C LEU A 536 -25.60 -6.53 15.02
N LEU A 537 -26.25 -5.87 15.96
CA LEU A 537 -26.41 -4.42 16.01
C LEU A 537 -25.26 -3.81 16.82
N SER A 538 -24.37 -3.09 16.14
CA SER A 538 -23.10 -2.57 16.67
C SER A 538 -23.23 -1.68 17.91
N ASP A 539 -24.37 -1.01 18.09
CA ASP A 539 -24.67 -0.07 19.17
C ASP A 539 -25.33 -0.74 20.40
N LYS A 540 -25.63 -2.04 20.32
CA LYS A 540 -26.31 -2.81 21.37
C LYS A 540 -25.43 -3.84 22.06
N LEU A 541 -24.15 -3.91 21.71
CA LEU A 541 -23.19 -4.87 22.28
C LEU A 541 -22.59 -4.34 23.58
N ASP A 542 -22.68 -5.14 24.64
CA ASP A 542 -22.08 -4.82 25.94
C ASP A 542 -20.75 -5.56 26.13
N PHE A 543 -19.80 -4.97 26.88
CA PHE A 543 -18.46 -5.52 27.06
C PHE A 543 -18.17 -5.88 28.51
N GLU A 544 -17.66 -7.09 28.76
CA GLU A 544 -17.08 -7.47 30.05
C GLU A 544 -15.55 -7.30 29.99
N PHE A 545 -15.04 -6.36 30.78
CA PHE A 545 -13.60 -6.13 30.94
C PHE A 545 -12.97 -7.12 31.93
N ASP A 546 -11.69 -7.46 31.71
CA ASP A 546 -10.93 -8.24 32.68
C ASP A 546 -10.86 -7.53 34.03
N LYS A 547 -11.10 -8.28 35.12
CA LYS A 547 -11.16 -7.76 36.49
C LYS A 547 -9.91 -6.98 36.91
N LYS A 548 -8.71 -7.35 36.44
CA LYS A 548 -7.46 -6.63 36.78
C LYS A 548 -7.38 -5.29 36.06
N TYR A 549 -7.82 -5.24 34.80
CA TYR A 549 -7.79 -4.01 34.02
C TYR A 549 -8.89 -3.03 34.45
N ALA A 550 -10.10 -3.52 34.70
CA ALA A 550 -11.19 -2.69 35.18
C ALA A 550 -10.83 -2.03 36.53
N LYS A 551 -10.19 -2.78 37.43
CA LYS A 551 -9.65 -2.25 38.68
C LYS A 551 -8.55 -1.19 38.47
N LYS A 552 -7.69 -1.37 37.47
CA LYS A 552 -6.61 -0.40 37.14
C LYS A 552 -7.16 0.91 36.57
N ASN A 553 -8.25 0.85 35.81
CA ASN A 553 -8.81 2.01 35.08
C ASN A 553 -10.14 2.52 35.65
N LYS A 554 -10.54 2.05 36.85
CA LYS A 554 -11.80 2.43 37.53
C LYS A 554 -13.07 2.18 36.70
N LEU A 555 -13.07 1.14 35.87
CA LEU A 555 -14.23 0.74 35.07
C LEU A 555 -15.14 -0.19 35.89
N GLU A 556 -16.45 -0.07 35.71
CA GLU A 556 -17.41 -1.04 36.26
C GLU A 556 -17.22 -2.41 35.59
N VAL A 557 -17.17 -3.48 36.39
CA VAL A 557 -17.25 -4.86 35.90
C VAL A 557 -18.66 -5.36 36.15
N ARG A 558 -19.42 -5.59 35.08
CA ARG A 558 -20.71 -6.26 35.16
C ARG A 558 -20.55 -7.69 34.63
N PRO A 559 -20.92 -8.72 35.40
CA PRO A 559 -20.97 -10.08 34.86
C PRO A 559 -22.09 -10.14 33.82
N LEU A 560 -21.75 -10.55 32.60
CA LEU A 560 -22.70 -10.63 31.49
C LEU A 560 -22.96 -12.11 31.13
N GLU A 561 -24.22 -12.45 30.87
CA GLU A 561 -24.62 -13.74 30.29
C GLU A 561 -24.48 -13.68 28.75
N ASN A 562 -24.38 -14.83 28.07
CA ASN A 562 -24.27 -14.90 26.60
C ASN A 562 -23.07 -14.14 26.01
N THR A 563 -21.88 -14.47 26.49
CA THR A 563 -20.64 -13.82 26.05
C THR A 563 -19.91 -14.58 24.94
N VAL A 564 -19.36 -13.84 23.99
CA VAL A 564 -18.43 -14.33 22.97
C VAL A 564 -17.04 -13.78 23.22
N VAL A 565 -16.03 -14.63 23.13
CA VAL A 565 -14.63 -14.18 23.18
C VAL A 565 -14.31 -13.48 21.87
N ALA A 566 -13.96 -12.20 21.99
CA ALA A 566 -13.59 -11.36 20.87
C ALA A 566 -12.18 -10.83 21.06
N LYS A 567 -11.45 -10.69 19.96
CA LYS A 567 -10.15 -10.02 19.96
C LYS A 567 -10.33 -8.67 19.30
N ALA A 568 -9.84 -7.58 19.91
CA ALA A 568 -9.83 -6.27 19.26
C ALA A 568 -8.57 -6.11 18.42
N TYR A 569 -8.73 -5.57 17.22
CA TYR A 569 -7.67 -5.44 16.23
C TYR A 569 -7.39 -3.98 15.88
N ASP A 570 -8.44 -3.16 15.87
CA ASP A 570 -8.33 -1.73 15.62
C ASP A 570 -9.39 -0.96 16.38
N GLU A 571 -9.13 0.33 16.59
CA GLU A 571 -10.11 1.28 17.10
C GLU A 571 -10.08 2.56 16.29
N ASP A 572 -11.26 3.02 15.88
CA ASP A 572 -11.45 4.34 15.31
C ASP A 572 -12.17 5.22 16.34
N LYS A 573 -11.66 6.43 16.55
CA LYS A 573 -12.33 7.41 17.41
C LYS A 573 -13.48 8.04 16.63
N LEU A 574 -14.72 7.85 17.09
CA LEU A 574 -15.93 8.39 16.46
C LEU A 574 -16.27 9.81 16.94
N GLY A 575 -15.51 10.38 17.88
CA GLY A 575 -15.82 11.67 18.50
C GLY A 575 -16.95 11.55 19.53
N GLY A 576 -17.17 12.61 20.33
CA GLY A 576 -18.19 12.59 21.39
C GLY A 576 -17.96 11.56 22.51
N GLY A 577 -16.72 11.12 22.72
CA GLY A 577 -16.38 10.07 23.69
C GLY A 577 -16.68 8.64 23.22
N LYS A 578 -16.99 8.44 21.92
CA LYS A 578 -17.27 7.14 21.33
C LYS A 578 -16.08 6.58 20.55
N ASN A 579 -15.86 5.27 20.63
CA ASN A 579 -14.87 4.53 19.86
C ASN A 579 -15.52 3.37 19.11
N ALA A 580 -15.33 3.29 17.79
CA ALA A 580 -15.59 2.08 17.03
C ALA A 580 -14.46 1.10 17.26
N VAL A 581 -14.77 -0.10 17.73
CA VAL A 581 -13.81 -1.17 17.92
C VAL A 581 -14.08 -2.26 16.91
N PHE A 582 -13.04 -2.64 16.17
CA PHE A 582 -13.09 -3.72 15.20
C PHE A 582 -12.62 -5.01 15.86
N LEU A 583 -13.55 -5.95 15.99
CA LEU A 583 -13.38 -7.19 16.72
C LEU A 583 -13.38 -8.36 15.74
N SER A 584 -12.47 -9.31 15.87
CA SER A 584 -12.70 -10.63 15.28
C SER A 584 -13.27 -11.57 16.32
N VAL A 585 -14.29 -12.29 15.88
CA VAL A 585 -15.07 -13.20 16.67
C VAL A 585 -15.04 -14.53 15.94
N LYS A 586 -14.61 -15.59 16.63
CA LYS A 586 -14.48 -16.90 16.01
C LYS A 586 -15.84 -17.34 15.46
N GLY A 587 -15.90 -17.69 14.17
CA GLY A 587 -17.13 -18.14 13.52
C GLY A 587 -17.93 -17.07 12.79
N TRP A 588 -17.45 -15.82 12.78
CA TRP A 588 -18.07 -14.69 12.08
C TRP A 588 -17.29 -14.39 10.80
N ASP A 589 -18.01 -14.04 9.73
CA ASP A 589 -17.39 -13.60 8.49
C ASP A 589 -16.92 -12.14 8.68
N GLY A 590 -15.61 -11.87 8.60
CA GLY A 590 -15.06 -10.50 8.73
C GLY A 590 -14.87 -9.99 10.17
N TYR A 591 -15.08 -8.69 10.41
CA TYR A 591 -15.03 -8.10 11.77
C TYR A 591 -16.43 -7.84 12.30
N VAL A 592 -16.64 -8.07 13.58
CA VAL A 592 -17.73 -7.44 14.32
C VAL A 592 -17.31 -6.03 14.70
N THR A 593 -18.00 -5.03 14.17
CA THR A 593 -17.81 -3.64 14.62
C THR A 593 -18.71 -3.39 15.81
N ALA A 594 -18.15 -2.81 16.86
CA ALA A 594 -18.91 -2.42 18.05
C ALA A 594 -18.57 -0.98 18.44
N VAL A 595 -19.56 -0.25 18.95
CA VAL A 595 -19.37 1.14 19.37
C VAL A 595 -19.35 1.22 20.90
N LEU A 596 -18.23 1.69 21.45
CA LEU A 596 -18.03 1.91 22.88
C LEU A 596 -18.25 3.37 23.24
N ASN A 597 -18.98 3.64 24.31
CA ASN A 597 -19.14 4.97 24.90
C ASN A 597 -18.13 5.16 26.05
N ASP A 598 -16.83 5.25 25.75
CA ASP A 598 -15.76 5.65 26.68
C ASP A 598 -14.43 5.85 25.93
N GLU A 599 -13.51 6.66 26.47
CA GLU A 599 -12.11 6.76 25.99
C GLU A 599 -11.33 5.47 26.31
N PHE A 600 -11.71 4.41 25.62
CA PHE A 600 -11.06 3.11 25.70
C PHE A 600 -9.86 3.05 24.74
N SER A 601 -8.89 2.19 25.04
CA SER A 601 -7.80 1.91 24.11
C SER A 601 -7.56 0.41 23.96
N VAL A 602 -7.94 -0.14 22.80
CA VAL A 602 -7.80 -1.57 22.45
C VAL A 602 -6.38 -2.08 22.56
N TYR A 603 -5.39 -1.18 22.44
CA TYR A 603 -3.96 -1.49 22.54
C TYR A 603 -3.51 -1.95 23.93
N LYS A 604 -4.30 -1.72 24.98
CA LYS A 604 -3.95 -2.12 26.37
C LYS A 604 -4.60 -3.43 26.83
N MET A 605 -5.51 -4.00 26.02
CA MET A 605 -6.16 -5.30 26.25
C MET A 605 -6.66 -5.88 24.92
N PRO A 606 -6.04 -6.91 24.35
CA PRO A 606 -6.43 -7.41 23.03
C PRO A 606 -7.59 -8.43 23.05
N VAL A 607 -8.08 -8.86 24.22
CA VAL A 607 -9.12 -9.90 24.35
C VAL A 607 -10.23 -9.43 25.29
N PHE A 608 -11.47 -9.54 24.83
CA PHE A 608 -12.69 -9.15 25.54
C PHE A 608 -13.72 -10.26 25.49
N ARG A 609 -14.72 -10.14 26.37
CA ARG A 609 -15.99 -10.85 26.24
C ARG A 609 -17.04 -9.84 25.81
N ILE A 610 -17.66 -10.08 24.65
CA ILE A 610 -18.81 -9.32 24.18
C ILE A 610 -20.05 -10.06 24.64
N SER A 611 -20.92 -9.40 25.39
CA SER A 611 -22.28 -9.86 25.64
C SER A 611 -23.15 -9.59 24.45
N VAL A 612 -23.87 -10.61 24.00
CA VAL A 612 -24.84 -10.51 22.92
C VAL A 612 -26.24 -10.64 23.53
N PRO A 613 -26.84 -9.54 24.04
CA PRO A 613 -28.20 -9.59 24.53
C PRO A 613 -29.17 -9.83 23.36
N GLN A 614 -30.38 -10.28 23.67
CA GLN A 614 -31.39 -10.64 22.66
C GLN A 614 -31.70 -9.49 21.69
N ASN A 615 -31.71 -8.25 22.17
CA ASN A 615 -31.95 -7.06 21.35
C ASN A 615 -30.72 -6.59 20.56
N ALA A 616 -29.57 -7.27 20.68
CA ALA A 616 -28.36 -6.93 19.95
C ALA A 616 -28.21 -7.68 18.64
N PHE A 617 -29.22 -8.46 18.21
CA PHE A 617 -29.15 -9.16 16.95
C PHE A 617 -30.51 -9.38 16.30
N THR A 618 -30.48 -9.65 15.01
CA THR A 618 -31.63 -10.11 14.23
C THR A 618 -31.31 -11.44 13.55
N LEU A 619 -32.32 -12.29 13.38
CA LEU A 619 -32.21 -13.59 12.71
C LEU A 619 -32.99 -13.55 11.40
N THR A 620 -32.33 -13.88 10.30
CA THR A 620 -32.94 -13.98 8.97
C THR A 620 -32.81 -15.44 8.50
N PRO A 621 -33.89 -16.11 8.05
CA PRO A 621 -33.80 -17.48 7.55
C PRO A 621 -32.78 -17.60 6.42
N VAL A 622 -31.99 -18.67 6.40
CA VAL A 622 -31.21 -19.04 5.21
C VAL A 622 -32.20 -19.66 4.22
N GLU A 623 -32.83 -18.84 3.36
CA GLU A 623 -33.64 -19.39 2.26
C GLU A 623 -32.76 -20.27 1.37
N GLY A 624 -33.35 -21.38 0.90
CA GLY A 624 -32.71 -22.35 0.00
C GLY A 624 -32.74 -21.91 -1.45
#